data_AF-A0A397SV48-F1
#
_entry.id   AF-A0A397SV48-F1
#
_cell.length_a   1.000
_cell.length_b   1.000
_cell.length_c   1.000
_cell.angle_alpha   90.00
_cell.angle_beta   90.00
_cell.angle_gamma   90.00
#
_symmetry.space_group_name_H-M   'P 1'
#
loop_
_entity.id
_entity.type
_entity.pdbx_description
1 polymer ?
#
loop_
_entity_poly.entity_id
_entity_poly.type
_entity_poly.pdbx_seq_one_letter_code
_entity_poly.pdbx_strand_id
1 'polypeptide(L)'
;MGINISTEEVAVFEGFGAKQVQDQDATLLSAGIKPEDQDVNIRSFLNINGATAALIRIIATLVHAKTKEQTEALCKAEYMSSLFKDKNEIKHLQEQIVTMTNQYIETEKLAKHKIDELSNKLQEAITDRNTLKNAYGEKKAEILLRETGYYESKAHYLDPDESDYASSIKMTAMMKVWRNR
;
A
#
# COMPACT_ATOMS: atom_id res chain seq x y z
N MET A 1 -15.94 1.36 -26.04
CA MET A 1 -17.05 1.50 -25.08
C MET A 1 -18.20 2.16 -25.81
N GLY A 2 -19.38 1.54 -25.83
CA GLY A 2 -20.57 2.10 -26.46
C GLY A 2 -21.32 3.00 -25.48
N ILE A 3 -21.92 4.07 -25.98
CA ILE A 3 -22.81 4.93 -25.20
C ILE A 3 -24.21 4.37 -25.37
N ASN A 4 -24.90 4.13 -24.25
CA ASN A 4 -26.29 3.69 -24.29
C ASN A 4 -27.18 4.93 -24.16
N ILE A 5 -27.95 5.20 -25.21
CA ILE A 5 -29.04 6.16 -25.20
C ILE A 5 -30.32 5.36 -25.26
N SER A 6 -31.20 5.61 -24.31
CA SER A 6 -32.50 4.96 -24.23
C SER A 6 -33.50 5.62 -25.19
N THR A 7 -34.51 4.85 -25.62
CA THR A 7 -35.57 5.38 -26.49
C THR A 7 -36.38 6.48 -25.79
N GLU A 8 -36.48 6.42 -24.47
CA GLU A 8 -37.16 7.39 -23.62
C GLU A 8 -36.47 8.76 -23.67
N GLU A 9 -35.14 8.79 -23.72
CA GLU A 9 -34.35 10.03 -23.78
C GLU A 9 -34.52 10.80 -25.09
N VAL A 10 -34.97 10.13 -26.15
CA VAL A 10 -35.16 10.71 -27.49
C VAL A 10 -36.59 10.57 -28.01
N ALA A 11 -37.53 10.19 -27.16
CA ALA A 11 -38.92 9.89 -27.53
C ALA A 11 -39.62 11.08 -28.23
N VAL A 12 -39.27 12.31 -27.86
CA VAL A 12 -39.81 13.53 -28.47
C VAL A 12 -39.50 13.65 -29.97
N PHE A 13 -38.47 12.95 -30.46
CA PHE A 13 -38.06 12.92 -31.86
C PHE A 13 -38.57 11.70 -32.63
N GLU A 14 -39.53 10.96 -32.08
CA GLU A 14 -40.12 9.83 -32.78
C GLU A 14 -40.70 10.25 -34.14
N GLY A 15 -40.33 9.51 -35.19
CA GLY A 15 -40.75 9.77 -36.56
C GLY A 15 -40.26 11.10 -37.16
N PHE A 16 -39.32 11.81 -36.52
CA PHE A 16 -38.89 13.15 -36.93
C PHE A 16 -38.50 13.24 -38.41
N GLY A 17 -37.74 12.26 -38.91
CA GLY A 17 -37.29 12.24 -40.30
C GLY A 17 -38.42 12.10 -41.35
N ALA A 18 -39.60 11.59 -40.95
CA ALA A 18 -40.75 11.41 -41.83
C ALA A 18 -41.70 12.63 -41.85
N LYS A 19 -41.52 13.57 -40.92
CA LYS A 19 -42.35 14.77 -40.79
C LYS A 19 -41.97 15.82 -41.85
N GLN A 20 -42.93 16.67 -42.23
CA GLN A 20 -42.62 17.86 -43.05
C GLN A 20 -41.80 18.86 -42.24
N VAL A 21 -41.07 19.75 -42.92
CA VAL A 21 -40.15 20.71 -42.25
C VAL A 21 -40.87 21.58 -41.21
N GLN A 22 -42.11 22.01 -41.49
CA GLN A 22 -42.90 22.79 -40.54
C GLN A 22 -43.25 22.00 -39.26
N ASP A 23 -43.54 20.71 -39.40
CA ASP A 23 -43.84 19.81 -38.28
C ASP A 23 -42.57 19.42 -37.50
N GLN A 24 -41.42 19.34 -38.20
CA GLN A 24 -40.10 19.19 -37.58
C GLN A 24 -39.78 20.40 -36.70
N ASP A 25 -39.94 21.61 -37.22
CA ASP A 25 -39.74 22.86 -36.47
C ASP A 25 -40.69 22.94 -35.27
N ALA A 26 -41.98 22.59 -35.44
CA ALA A 26 -42.94 22.55 -34.35
C ALA A 26 -42.55 21.54 -33.25
N THR A 27 -42.00 20.39 -33.64
CA THR A 27 -41.50 19.35 -32.70
C THR A 27 -40.28 19.86 -31.92
N LEU A 28 -39.35 20.57 -32.55
CA LEU A 28 -38.20 21.15 -31.87
C LEU A 28 -38.62 22.25 -30.89
N LEU A 29 -39.52 23.13 -31.32
CA LEU A 29 -40.01 24.23 -30.49
C LEU A 29 -40.79 23.71 -29.27
N SER A 30 -41.61 22.68 -29.44
CA SER A 30 -42.33 22.05 -28.32
C SER A 30 -41.38 21.35 -27.33
N ALA A 31 -40.25 20.84 -27.82
CA ALA A 31 -39.14 20.34 -27.00
C ALA A 31 -38.27 21.46 -26.38
N GLY A 32 -38.61 22.74 -26.62
CA GLY A 32 -37.86 23.90 -26.11
C GLY A 32 -36.57 24.21 -26.86
N ILE A 33 -36.33 23.56 -28.01
CA ILE A 33 -35.13 23.71 -28.81
C ILE A 33 -35.31 24.87 -29.79
N LYS A 34 -34.46 25.88 -29.64
CA LYS A 34 -34.42 27.03 -30.54
C LYS A 34 -33.26 26.92 -31.52
N PRO A 35 -33.39 27.50 -32.72
CA PRO A 35 -32.27 27.62 -33.63
C PRO A 35 -31.12 28.40 -32.99
N GLU A 36 -29.91 27.90 -33.16
CA GLU A 36 -28.66 28.53 -32.71
C GLU A 36 -27.74 28.82 -33.91
N ASP A 37 -26.77 29.72 -33.73
CA ASP A 37 -25.83 30.09 -34.80
C ASP A 37 -25.05 28.89 -35.36
N GLN A 38 -24.77 27.90 -34.52
CA GLN A 38 -24.12 26.65 -34.93
C GLN A 38 -24.96 25.85 -35.95
N ASP A 39 -26.28 25.96 -35.88
CA ASP A 39 -27.19 25.25 -36.79
C ASP A 39 -27.04 25.79 -38.21
N VAL A 40 -26.72 27.07 -38.40
CA VAL A 40 -26.46 27.68 -39.72
C VAL A 40 -25.22 27.06 -40.37
N ASN A 41 -24.17 26.83 -39.59
CA ASN A 41 -22.93 26.20 -40.06
C ASN A 41 -23.16 24.72 -40.41
N ILE A 42 -23.85 23.97 -39.54
CA ILE A 42 -24.19 22.55 -39.81
C ILE A 42 -25.07 22.43 -41.06
N ARG A 43 -26.07 23.31 -41.17
CA ARG A 43 -27.01 23.37 -42.30
C ARG A 43 -26.29 23.60 -43.62
N SER A 44 -25.44 24.62 -43.68
CA SER A 44 -24.70 24.99 -44.88
C SER A 44 -23.68 23.93 -45.28
N PHE A 45 -22.99 23.33 -44.30
CA PHE A 45 -21.99 22.29 -44.55
C PHE A 45 -22.62 20.98 -45.07
N LEU A 46 -23.71 20.52 -44.44
CA LEU A 46 -24.36 19.26 -44.80
C LEU A 46 -25.44 19.41 -45.89
N ASN A 47 -25.75 20.63 -46.31
CA ASN A 47 -26.84 20.96 -47.24
C ASN A 47 -28.20 20.36 -46.81
N ILE A 48 -28.58 20.59 -45.56
CA ILE A 48 -29.83 20.12 -44.96
C ILE A 48 -30.76 21.29 -44.60
N ASN A 49 -31.94 20.99 -44.06
CA ASN A 49 -32.82 22.01 -43.49
C ASN A 49 -32.37 22.41 -42.05
N GLY A 50 -32.89 23.53 -41.55
CA GLY A 50 -32.54 24.04 -40.22
C GLY A 50 -32.96 23.10 -39.08
N ALA A 51 -34.13 22.47 -39.19
CA ALA A 51 -34.64 21.54 -38.18
C ALA A 51 -33.72 20.31 -38.01
N THR A 52 -33.29 19.72 -39.12
CA THR A 52 -32.35 18.59 -39.11
C THR A 52 -30.98 19.00 -38.57
N ALA A 53 -30.51 20.22 -38.86
CA ALA A 53 -29.26 20.73 -38.29
C ALA A 53 -29.34 20.87 -36.76
N ALA A 54 -30.43 21.44 -36.26
CA ALA A 54 -30.69 21.54 -34.83
C ALA A 54 -30.81 20.16 -34.17
N LEU A 55 -31.49 19.19 -34.81
CA LEU A 55 -31.57 17.83 -34.32
C LEU A 55 -30.17 17.19 -34.18
N ILE A 56 -29.30 17.34 -35.18
CA ILE A 56 -27.93 16.82 -35.14
C ILE A 56 -27.16 17.41 -33.95
N ARG A 57 -27.24 18.73 -33.73
CA ARG A 57 -26.59 19.39 -32.60
C ARG A 57 -27.08 18.84 -31.27
N ILE A 58 -28.39 18.66 -31.11
CA ILE A 58 -28.99 18.15 -29.88
C ILE A 58 -28.56 16.70 -29.61
N ILE A 59 -28.60 15.84 -30.64
CA ILE A 59 -28.11 14.46 -30.51
C ILE A 59 -26.62 14.45 -30.15
N ALA A 60 -25.80 15.27 -30.81
CA ALA A 60 -24.37 15.37 -30.50
C ALA A 60 -24.12 15.84 -29.05
N THR A 61 -24.91 16.81 -28.57
CA THR A 61 -24.83 17.33 -27.20
C THR A 61 -25.21 16.25 -26.18
N LEU A 62 -26.29 15.50 -26.44
CA LEU A 62 -26.73 14.39 -25.60
C LEU A 62 -25.66 13.29 -25.54
N VAL A 63 -25.12 12.87 -26.70
CA VAL A 63 -24.04 11.89 -26.80
C VAL A 63 -22.82 12.35 -26.00
N HIS A 64 -22.42 13.62 -26.13
CA HIS A 64 -21.28 14.15 -25.40
C HIS A 64 -21.51 14.15 -23.88
N ALA A 65 -22.69 14.59 -23.42
CA ALA A 65 -23.06 14.58 -22.01
C ALA A 65 -23.02 13.16 -21.43
N LYS A 66 -23.58 12.17 -22.13
CA LYS A 66 -23.56 10.76 -21.72
C LYS A 66 -22.16 10.17 -21.72
N THR A 67 -21.33 10.52 -22.70
CA THR A 67 -19.92 10.10 -22.73
C THR A 67 -19.20 10.58 -21.48
N LYS A 68 -19.40 11.85 -21.14
CA LYS A 68 -18.78 12.46 -19.96
C LYS A 68 -19.23 11.76 -18.67
N GLU A 69 -20.54 11.57 -18.50
CA GLU A 69 -21.11 10.89 -17.33
C GLU A 69 -20.56 9.46 -17.18
N GLN A 70 -20.55 8.67 -18.26
CA GLN A 70 -20.00 7.31 -18.24
C GLN A 70 -18.50 7.29 -17.94
N THR A 71 -17.73 8.22 -18.51
CA THR A 71 -16.29 8.33 -18.28
C THR A 71 -15.99 8.67 -16.83
N GLU A 72 -16.74 9.61 -16.24
CA GLU A 72 -16.62 9.96 -14.82
C GLU A 72 -16.99 8.79 -13.91
N ALA A 73 -18.06 8.05 -14.25
CA ALA A 73 -18.46 6.86 -13.50
C ALA A 73 -17.40 5.76 -13.56
N LEU A 74 -16.82 5.50 -14.74
CA LEU A 74 -15.74 4.53 -14.91
C LEU A 74 -14.48 4.93 -14.14
N CYS A 75 -14.06 6.20 -14.24
CA CYS A 75 -12.91 6.70 -13.51
C CYS A 75 -13.10 6.54 -11.99
N LYS A 76 -14.30 6.84 -11.47
CA LYS A 76 -14.64 6.61 -10.06
C LYS A 76 -14.60 5.12 -9.71
N ALA A 77 -15.13 4.24 -10.56
CA ALA A 77 -15.12 2.80 -10.32
C ALA A 77 -13.71 2.22 -10.30
N GLU A 78 -12.85 2.64 -11.23
CA GLU A 78 -11.44 2.24 -11.30
C GLU A 78 -10.68 2.72 -10.06
N TYR A 79 -10.87 3.98 -9.67
CA TYR A 79 -10.26 4.53 -8.46
C TYR A 79 -10.71 3.78 -7.19
N MET A 80 -11.99 3.47 -7.07
CA MET A 80 -12.49 2.68 -5.94
C MET A 80 -11.90 1.27 -5.94
N SER A 81 -11.77 0.64 -7.11
CA SER A 81 -11.16 -0.69 -7.26
C SER A 81 -9.69 -0.70 -6.79
N SER A 82 -8.89 0.29 -7.19
CA SER A 82 -7.51 0.40 -6.72
C SER A 82 -7.43 0.62 -5.21
N LEU A 83 -8.27 1.50 -4.66
CA LEU A 83 -8.32 1.75 -3.21
C LEU A 83 -8.68 0.49 -2.41
N PHE A 84 -9.62 -0.33 -2.90
CA PHE A 84 -9.95 -1.61 -2.27
C PHE A 84 -8.79 -2.60 -2.33
N LYS A 85 -8.06 -2.65 -3.44
CA LYS A 85 -6.86 -3.49 -3.59
C LYS A 85 -5.80 -3.08 -2.56
N ASP A 86 -5.47 -1.80 -2.51
CA ASP A 86 -4.46 -1.25 -1.60
C ASP A 86 -4.85 -1.49 -0.14
N LYS A 87 -6.13 -1.29 0.21
CA LYS A 87 -6.66 -1.58 1.56
C LYS A 87 -6.44 -3.06 1.95
N ASN A 88 -6.70 -3.98 1.04
CA ASN A 88 -6.53 -5.41 1.30
C ASN A 88 -5.05 -5.78 1.46
N GLU A 89 -4.17 -5.19 0.65
CA GLU A 89 -2.72 -5.38 0.76
C GLU A 89 -2.17 -4.83 2.08
N ILE A 90 -2.60 -3.63 2.49
CA ILE A 90 -2.25 -3.04 3.80
C ILE A 90 -2.67 -3.98 4.93
N LYS A 91 -3.90 -4.52 4.88
CA LYS A 91 -4.39 -5.44 5.91
C LYS A 91 -3.51 -6.71 5.99
N HIS A 92 -3.18 -7.30 4.85
CA HIS A 92 -2.31 -8.47 4.79
C HIS A 92 -0.90 -8.19 5.32
N LEU A 93 -0.33 -7.03 5.00
CA LEU A 93 0.97 -6.59 5.53
C LEU A 93 0.93 -6.38 7.05
N GLN A 94 -0.17 -5.82 7.58
CA GLN A 94 -0.36 -5.67 9.03
C GLN A 94 -0.38 -7.03 9.74
N GLU A 95 -1.09 -8.02 9.19
CA GLU A 95 -1.14 -9.38 9.73
C GLU A 95 0.24 -10.06 9.74
N GLN A 96 1.04 -9.86 8.67
CA GLN A 96 2.43 -10.34 8.62
C GLN A 96 3.32 -9.66 9.67
N ILE A 97 3.23 -8.34 9.82
CA ILE A 97 4.01 -7.59 10.82
C ILE A 97 3.70 -8.09 12.23
N VAL A 98 2.42 -8.32 12.56
CA VAL A 98 2.01 -8.85 13.86
C VAL A 98 2.63 -10.24 14.09
N THR A 99 2.56 -11.11 13.08
CA THR A 99 3.12 -12.47 13.16
C THR A 99 4.62 -12.44 13.41
N MET A 100 5.36 -11.66 12.61
CA MET A 100 6.81 -11.52 12.76
C MET A 100 7.19 -10.89 14.10
N THR A 101 6.43 -9.90 14.58
CA THR A 101 6.65 -9.26 15.88
C THR A 101 6.51 -10.27 17.01
N ASN A 102 5.47 -11.11 16.98
CA ASN A 102 5.29 -12.16 17.98
C ASN A 102 6.43 -13.18 17.95
N GLN A 103 6.87 -13.61 16.76
CA GLN A 103 8.02 -14.51 16.61
C GLN A 103 9.31 -13.88 17.17
N TYR A 104 9.53 -12.59 16.91
CA TYR A 104 10.68 -11.87 17.46
C TYR A 104 10.62 -11.81 19.00
N ILE A 105 9.46 -11.49 19.58
CA ILE A 105 9.29 -11.44 21.04
C ILE A 105 9.59 -12.81 21.68
N GLU A 106 9.12 -13.90 21.09
CA GLU A 106 9.37 -15.24 21.63
C GLU A 106 10.84 -15.64 21.52
N THR A 107 11.50 -15.32 20.40
CA THR A 107 12.94 -15.59 20.25
C THR A 107 13.79 -14.73 21.21
N GLU A 108 13.40 -13.47 21.43
CA GLU A 108 14.05 -12.59 22.40
C GLU A 108 13.91 -13.13 23.84
N LYS A 109 12.71 -13.59 24.23
CA LYS A 109 12.49 -14.23 25.55
C LYS A 109 13.37 -15.46 25.73
N LEU A 110 13.44 -16.33 24.72
CA LEU A 110 14.26 -17.53 24.76
C LEU A 110 15.76 -17.19 24.88
N ALA A 111 16.22 -16.20 24.13
CA ALA A 111 17.60 -15.73 24.22
C ALA A 111 17.92 -15.15 25.60
N LYS A 112 17.04 -14.32 26.16
CA LYS A 112 17.17 -13.77 27.53
C LYS A 112 17.25 -14.88 28.57
N HIS A 113 16.33 -15.83 28.53
CA HIS A 113 16.36 -16.99 29.42
C HIS A 113 17.69 -17.75 29.33
N LYS A 114 18.24 -17.91 28.12
CA LYS A 114 19.53 -18.59 27.94
C LYS A 114 20.72 -17.81 28.50
N ILE A 115 20.71 -16.49 28.34
CA ILE A 115 21.71 -15.59 28.94
C ILE A 115 21.67 -15.72 30.46
N ASP A 116 20.49 -15.67 31.07
CA ASP A 116 20.32 -15.78 32.52
C ASP A 116 20.81 -17.14 33.05
N GLU A 117 20.46 -18.24 32.36
CA GLU A 117 20.92 -19.59 32.69
C GLU A 117 22.47 -19.68 32.68
N LEU A 118 23.10 -19.16 31.63
CA LEU A 118 24.56 -19.16 31.49
C LEU A 118 25.23 -18.23 32.50
N SER A 119 24.62 -17.08 32.80
CA SER A 119 25.12 -16.14 33.81
C SER A 119 25.12 -16.76 35.20
N ASN A 120 24.05 -17.48 35.57
CA ASN A 120 23.97 -18.20 36.83
C ASN A 120 25.04 -19.30 36.93
N LYS A 121 25.22 -20.10 35.86
CA LYS A 121 26.27 -21.13 35.81
C LYS A 121 27.67 -20.54 35.93
N LEU A 122 27.92 -19.40 35.30
CA LEU A 122 29.20 -18.70 35.40
C LEU A 122 29.45 -18.22 36.84
N GLN A 123 28.43 -17.66 37.49
CA GLN A 123 28.54 -17.18 38.87
C GLN A 123 28.81 -18.33 39.86
N GLU A 124 28.17 -19.48 39.66
CA GLU A 124 28.43 -20.71 40.42
C GLU A 124 29.89 -21.15 40.24
N ALA A 125 30.37 -21.27 39.00
CA ALA A 125 31.75 -21.66 38.71
C ALA A 125 32.80 -20.68 39.30
N ILE A 126 32.53 -19.36 39.27
CA ILE A 126 33.39 -18.36 39.91
C ILE A 126 33.42 -18.56 41.43
N THR A 127 32.28 -18.85 42.03
CA THR A 127 32.15 -19.07 43.49
C THR A 127 32.91 -20.32 43.92
N ASP A 128 32.76 -21.43 43.18
CA ASP A 128 33.49 -22.67 43.42
C ASP A 128 35.00 -22.47 43.31
N ARG A 129 35.45 -21.80 42.24
CA ARG A 129 36.87 -21.46 42.04
C ARG A 129 37.42 -20.63 43.20
N ASN A 130 36.69 -19.60 43.65
CA ASN A 130 37.12 -18.75 44.75
C ASN A 130 37.20 -19.53 46.07
N THR A 131 36.25 -20.44 46.31
CA THR A 131 36.26 -21.32 47.47
C THR A 131 37.49 -22.24 47.48
N LEU A 132 37.81 -22.87 46.34
CA LEU A 132 39.03 -23.67 46.19
C LEU A 132 40.30 -22.85 46.41
N LYS A 133 40.36 -21.66 45.82
CA LYS A 133 41.51 -20.74 45.98
C LYS A 133 41.73 -20.36 47.45
N ASN A 134 40.65 -20.07 48.18
CA ASN A 134 40.71 -19.73 49.60
C ASN A 134 41.11 -20.93 50.47
N ALA A 135 40.67 -22.15 50.14
CA ALA A 135 40.96 -23.35 50.93
C ALA A 135 42.39 -23.87 50.75
N TYR A 136 42.92 -23.88 49.53
CA TYR A 136 44.19 -24.55 49.20
C TYR A 136 45.34 -23.60 48.87
N GLY A 137 45.07 -22.30 48.73
CA GLY A 137 46.01 -21.32 48.21
C GLY A 137 46.13 -21.36 46.68
N GLU A 138 46.53 -20.23 46.09
CA GLU A 138 46.45 -19.98 44.65
C GLU A 138 47.12 -21.05 43.77
N LYS A 139 48.35 -21.45 44.09
CA LYS A 139 49.10 -22.45 43.30
C LYS A 139 48.48 -23.85 43.34
N LYS A 140 47.95 -24.29 44.48
CA LYS A 140 47.35 -25.62 44.61
C LYS A 140 45.96 -25.68 43.98
N ALA A 141 45.18 -24.59 44.08
CA ALA A 141 43.88 -24.48 43.42
C ALA A 141 44.01 -24.49 41.89
N GLU A 142 45.05 -23.85 41.33
CA GLU A 142 45.28 -23.86 39.88
C GLU A 142 45.63 -25.26 39.33
N ILE A 143 46.44 -26.03 40.06
CA ILE A 143 46.77 -27.42 39.69
C ILE A 143 45.52 -28.29 39.72
N LEU A 144 44.71 -28.20 40.78
CA LEU A 144 43.46 -28.94 40.91
C LEU A 144 42.46 -28.64 39.78
N LEU A 145 42.30 -27.36 39.39
CA LEU A 145 41.42 -26.98 38.28
C LEU A 145 41.90 -27.51 36.92
N ARG A 146 43.23 -27.61 36.71
CA ARG A 146 43.81 -28.21 35.50
C ARG A 146 43.59 -29.73 35.46
N GLU A 147 43.74 -30.41 36.60
CA GLU A 147 43.56 -31.85 36.70
C GLU A 147 42.09 -32.29 36.56
N THR A 148 41.15 -31.47 37.04
CA THR A 148 39.70 -31.75 36.91
C THR A 148 39.10 -31.32 35.57
N GLY A 149 39.90 -30.69 34.69
CA GLY A 149 39.45 -30.24 33.37
C GLY A 149 38.62 -28.95 33.36
N TYR A 150 38.55 -28.24 34.50
CA TYR A 150 37.84 -26.96 34.65
C TYR A 150 38.71 -25.72 34.37
N TYR A 151 39.97 -25.93 33.95
CA TYR A 151 40.89 -24.84 33.60
C TYR A 151 40.85 -24.56 32.10
N GLU A 152 40.21 -23.45 31.71
CA GLU A 152 40.36 -22.90 30.36
C GLU A 152 41.66 -22.09 30.25
N SER A 153 42.54 -22.51 29.35
CA SER A 153 43.71 -21.73 28.97
C SER A 153 43.28 -20.43 28.29
N LYS A 154 43.78 -19.28 28.79
CA LYS A 154 43.58 -17.97 28.14
C LYS A 154 44.11 -17.89 26.70
N ALA A 155 44.89 -18.88 26.25
CA ALA A 155 45.41 -18.93 24.89
C ALA A 155 44.34 -19.14 23.80
N HIS A 156 43.09 -19.47 24.16
CA HIS A 156 42.00 -19.74 23.21
C HIS A 156 41.04 -18.56 22.97
N TYR A 157 41.18 -17.47 23.72
CA TYR A 157 40.44 -16.23 23.43
C TYR A 157 41.25 -15.44 22.41
N LEU A 158 41.01 -15.68 21.12
CA LEU A 158 41.35 -14.73 20.06
C LEU A 158 40.67 -13.41 20.41
N ASP A 159 41.41 -12.29 20.36
CA ASP A 159 40.83 -10.96 20.41
C ASP A 159 39.63 -10.93 19.45
N PRO A 160 38.40 -10.73 19.93
CA PRO A 160 37.26 -10.62 19.05
C PRO A 160 37.46 -9.34 18.27
N ASP A 161 37.83 -9.47 16.99
CA ASP A 161 37.79 -8.38 16.04
C ASP A 161 36.43 -7.69 16.20
N GLU A 162 36.44 -6.42 16.60
CA GLU A 162 35.29 -5.58 16.96
C GLU A 162 34.36 -5.29 15.76
N SER A 163 34.20 -6.22 14.82
CA SER A 163 33.56 -5.99 13.52
C SER A 163 32.03 -5.96 13.61
N ASP A 164 31.42 -6.83 14.42
CA ASP A 164 29.97 -7.05 14.33
C ASP A 164 29.16 -6.34 15.43
N TYR A 165 29.71 -6.20 16.65
CA TYR A 165 29.00 -5.53 17.76
C TYR A 165 29.02 -4.00 17.62
N ALA A 166 30.14 -3.43 17.14
CA ALA A 166 30.26 -1.99 16.90
C ALA A 166 29.32 -1.50 15.77
N SER A 167 29.08 -2.35 14.78
CA SER A 167 28.15 -2.08 13.67
C SER A 167 26.68 -2.02 14.14
N SER A 168 26.29 -2.88 15.08
CA SER A 168 24.95 -2.90 15.68
C SER A 168 24.65 -1.65 16.53
N ILE A 169 25.64 -1.17 17.29
CA ILE A 169 25.51 0.04 18.12
C ILE A 169 25.37 1.28 17.23
N LYS A 170 26.13 1.37 16.13
CA LYS A 170 26.01 2.47 15.14
C LYS A 170 24.63 2.52 14.48
N MET A 171 24.08 1.37 14.12
CA MET A 171 22.79 1.28 13.45
C MET A 171 21.63 1.65 14.40
N THR A 172 21.74 1.25 15.67
CA THR A 172 20.78 1.62 16.74
C THR A 172 20.84 3.11 17.07
N ALA A 173 22.03 3.72 17.06
CA ALA A 173 22.20 5.16 17.23
C ALA A 173 21.64 5.96 16.03
N MET A 174 21.86 5.51 14.80
CA MET A 174 21.29 6.14 13.59
C MET A 174 19.76 6.10 13.58
N MET A 175 19.14 4.99 13.99
CA MET A 175 17.68 4.89 14.08
C MET A 175 17.08 5.83 15.13
N LYS A 176 17.75 6.06 16.26
CA LYS A 176 17.30 7.05 17.27
C LYS A 176 17.36 8.49 16.76
N VAL A 177 18.36 8.84 15.95
CA VAL A 177 18.50 10.18 15.36
C VAL A 177 17.42 10.45 14.31
N TRP A 178 17.04 9.45 13.52
CA TRP A 178 15.97 9.56 12.53
C TRP A 178 14.57 9.67 13.16
N ARG A 179 14.35 9.10 14.35
CA ARG A 179 13.06 9.12 15.04
C ARG A 179 12.73 10.46 15.73
N ASN A 180 13.72 11.35 15.87
CA ASN A 180 13.61 12.64 16.56
C ASN A 180 13.72 13.85 15.60
N ARG A 181 13.52 13.64 14.29
CA ARG A 181 13.34 14.70 13.28
C ARG A 181 11.92 14.63 12.74
#